data_AF-A0AAD9EIC4-F1
#
_entry.id   AF-A0AAD9EIC4-F1
#
_cell.length_a   1.000
_cell.length_b   1.000
_cell.length_c   1.000
_cell.angle_alpha   90.00
_cell.angle_beta   90.00
_cell.angle_gamma   90.00
#
_symmetry.space_group_name_H-M   'P 1'
#
loop_
_entity.id
_entity.type
_entity.pdbx_description
1 polymer ?
#
loop_
_entity_poly.entity_id
_entity_poly.type
_entity_poly.pdbx_seq_one_letter_code
_entity_poly.pdbx_strand_id
1 'polypeptide(L)'
;MRSVNAALVVGVVAAGLGAGAPACNHPPYSAWMTDSMIRRGVEPSFHYDQATLYTSFEAIYEHTKNQTIYDYYRAQVDAVIFPNGTIDGFNYSRYSLDPYRFGNNALYWYEKTGEEKYRIAADGIKRTLDNHPRTPTGGLWHREVVYPNQMWLDGIYMADTFYAKYVSLFQPDNQTAWDDIVLQFDNIDARTRRDDNLLVHGYDESKQAVWADPETGAAPLVWGRADGWYFMALLEVIDLLPEEHPGRQRLLGYFKGLAQGLKGAQDESGGWWNVMEKRYEDVEGNYIESSASVMFTFGWLKGLNLGYLSEADYLDVAKKAWNGMVDMFVTHNDNGSINWQGTVMVGSLGSNATFEPPYSIIMTQPRAKEISAYRDGISYPVRQKDFWNALARCAKACGEFNNLPSNATPEEKSAAWRKIVAPTSSAGTPVSSANDFPTPSVKGPIRIDYDLRVHIAADTFINHNCTILDTPVADVRIGKHCSLGPHVSIYSVGHNLNSDTHPRVSFGKPVTIEDGCWIGGNVTILGGVKIGASSTIAAGSVVRSDIPPRSVAAGVPARVIRQIRPGEEHDAFPVASLHVALQIPSNHGGVEHMNEATRVRLDDFLGEQD
;
A
#
# COMPACT_ATOMS: atom_id res chain seq x y z
N MET A 1 -16.93 -9.97 43.49
CA MET A 1 -17.07 -8.59 43.99
C MET A 1 -15.72 -8.14 44.53
N ARG A 2 -15.29 -6.94 44.10
CA ARG A 2 -14.09 -6.18 44.48
C ARG A 2 -12.78 -6.48 43.71
N SER A 3 -12.66 -5.78 42.57
CA SER A 3 -11.52 -4.92 42.21
C SER A 3 -10.10 -5.47 42.45
N VAL A 4 -9.54 -6.10 41.42
CA VAL A 4 -8.09 -6.11 41.20
C VAL A 4 -7.79 -4.89 40.33
N ASN A 5 -7.39 -3.80 40.98
CA ASN A 5 -6.90 -2.56 40.37
C ASN A 5 -5.76 -2.92 39.38
N ALA A 6 -5.75 -2.52 38.11
CA ALA A 6 -5.58 -1.12 37.66
C ALA A 6 -4.54 -0.34 38.48
N ALA A 7 -3.41 -0.97 38.80
CA ALA A 7 -2.26 -0.35 39.45
C ALA A 7 -0.97 -1.13 39.13
N LEU A 8 -0.52 -1.09 37.87
CA LEU A 8 0.88 -1.40 37.53
C LEU A 8 1.36 -0.61 36.30
N VAL A 9 0.82 0.60 36.17
CA VAL A 9 1.35 1.68 35.34
C VAL A 9 1.37 2.89 36.26
N VAL A 10 2.55 3.23 36.81
CA VAL A 10 3.00 4.55 37.33
C VAL A 10 4.20 4.36 38.28
N GLY A 11 5.32 5.02 37.92
CA GLY A 11 6.51 5.26 38.77
C GLY A 11 7.59 4.19 38.65
N VAL A 12 8.80 4.46 38.15
CA VAL A 12 9.69 5.57 38.50
C VAL A 12 10.62 5.92 37.32
N VAL A 13 10.47 7.12 36.76
CA VAL A 13 11.60 8.04 36.50
C VAL A 13 11.17 9.40 37.06
N ALA A 14 11.13 9.43 38.39
CA ALA A 14 11.15 10.66 39.18
C ALA A 14 12.23 10.47 40.26
N ALA A 15 13.48 10.37 39.82
CA ALA A 15 14.67 10.46 40.67
C ALA A 15 15.79 11.08 39.83
N GLY A 16 15.65 12.39 39.60
CA GLY A 16 16.56 13.19 38.80
C GLY A 16 16.03 14.62 38.57
N LEU A 17 15.16 15.13 39.42
CA LEU A 17 14.84 16.56 39.45
C LEU A 17 15.93 17.27 40.26
N GLY A 18 17.02 17.56 39.57
CA GLY A 18 18.13 18.35 40.05
C GLY A 18 18.89 18.93 38.85
N ALA A 19 18.50 20.16 38.48
CA ALA A 19 19.16 21.04 37.51
C ALA A 19 19.06 20.67 36.00
N GLY A 20 18.16 21.37 35.30
CA GLY A 20 18.43 21.90 33.96
C GLY A 20 18.42 20.91 32.79
N ALA A 21 17.32 20.20 32.54
CA ALA A 21 17.04 19.75 31.17
C ALA A 21 16.54 20.96 30.36
N PRO A 22 17.16 21.30 29.21
CA PRO A 22 16.67 22.40 28.38
C PRO A 22 15.24 22.09 27.96
N ALA A 23 14.35 23.09 28.02
CA ALA A 23 12.99 22.95 27.53
C ALA A 23 13.04 22.51 26.06
N CYS A 24 12.54 21.31 25.74
CA CYS A 24 12.38 20.90 24.35
C CYS A 24 11.46 21.90 23.67
N ASN A 25 11.92 22.50 22.57
CA ASN A 25 11.16 23.49 21.79
C ASN A 25 10.02 22.86 20.95
N HIS A 26 9.67 21.60 21.22
CA HIS A 26 8.63 20.85 20.51
C HIS A 26 7.91 19.88 21.47
N PRO A 27 6.67 19.47 21.18
CA PRO A 27 5.97 18.45 21.95
C PRO A 27 6.69 17.09 21.89
N PRO A 28 6.43 16.15 22.83
CA PRO A 28 6.96 14.79 22.74
C PRO A 28 6.70 14.17 21.37
N TYR A 29 7.71 13.53 20.77
CA TYR A 29 7.62 13.02 19.39
C TYR A 29 6.45 12.07 19.15
N SER A 30 6.09 11.26 20.16
CA SER A 30 4.96 10.33 20.06
C SER A 30 3.61 11.05 19.95
N ALA A 31 3.40 12.12 20.74
CA ALA A 31 2.23 12.98 20.62
C ALA A 31 2.23 13.76 19.30
N TRP A 32 3.39 14.26 18.88
CA TRP A 32 3.54 15.01 17.62
C TRP A 32 3.26 14.14 16.39
N MET A 33 3.77 12.90 16.38
CA MET A 33 3.52 11.95 15.28
C MET A 33 2.05 11.52 15.26
N THR A 34 1.45 11.25 16.41
CA THR A 34 0.03 10.88 16.51
C THR A 34 -0.86 11.96 15.92
N ASP A 35 -0.66 13.21 16.36
CA ASP A 35 -1.38 14.35 15.82
C ASP A 35 -1.10 14.55 14.31
N SER A 36 0.15 14.39 13.87
CA SER A 36 0.50 14.46 12.44
C SER A 36 -0.25 13.41 11.60
N MET A 37 -0.41 12.18 12.11
CA MET A 37 -1.17 11.13 11.43
C MET A 37 -2.67 11.42 11.41
N ILE A 38 -3.24 11.88 12.51
CA ILE A 38 -4.66 12.28 12.58
C ILE A 38 -4.94 13.39 11.56
N ARG A 39 -4.08 14.41 11.47
CA ARG A 39 -4.22 15.52 10.50
C ARG A 39 -4.13 15.07 9.04
N ARG A 40 -3.37 14.00 8.75
CA ARG A 40 -3.25 13.44 7.39
C ARG A 40 -4.51 12.69 6.95
N GLY A 41 -5.33 12.25 7.89
CA GLY A 41 -6.44 11.34 7.63
C GLY A 41 -5.91 9.91 7.52
N VAL A 42 -6.22 9.08 8.51
CA VAL A 42 -6.06 7.64 8.46
C VAL A 42 -7.35 7.05 7.93
N GLU A 43 -7.27 6.30 6.84
CA GLU A 43 -8.42 5.58 6.28
C GLU A 43 -8.78 4.40 7.21
N PRO A 44 -10.06 4.25 7.60
CA PRO A 44 -10.49 3.13 8.44
C PRO A 44 -10.25 1.78 7.74
N SER A 45 -9.51 0.90 8.39
CA SER A 45 -9.27 -0.45 7.90
C SER A 45 -8.99 -1.45 9.03
N PHE A 46 -9.25 -2.74 8.77
CA PHE A 46 -8.78 -3.85 9.58
C PHE A 46 -7.43 -4.42 9.11
N HIS A 47 -6.80 -3.84 8.08
CA HIS A 47 -5.48 -4.26 7.65
C HIS A 47 -4.43 -4.06 8.77
N TYR A 48 -3.41 -4.90 8.76
CA TYR A 48 -2.48 -5.03 9.89
C TYR A 48 -1.65 -3.76 10.14
N ASP A 49 -1.41 -2.95 9.11
CA ASP A 49 -0.71 -1.67 9.19
C ASP A 49 -1.54 -0.63 9.95
N GLN A 50 -2.84 -0.51 9.65
CA GLN A 50 -3.73 0.34 10.46
C GLN A 50 -3.93 -0.25 11.86
N ALA A 51 -4.10 -1.57 12.00
CA ALA A 51 -4.25 -2.23 13.30
C ALA A 51 -3.03 -1.98 14.23
N THR A 52 -1.82 -1.98 13.67
CA THR A 52 -0.59 -1.65 14.41
C THR A 52 -0.53 -0.16 14.75
N LEU A 53 -0.90 0.72 13.82
CA LEU A 53 -1.00 2.16 14.09
C LEU A 53 -2.01 2.45 15.21
N TYR A 54 -3.14 1.75 15.24
CA TYR A 54 -4.15 1.86 16.29
C TYR A 54 -3.62 1.48 17.67
N THR A 55 -2.75 0.47 17.78
CA THR A 55 -2.06 0.17 19.06
C THR A 55 -1.24 1.35 19.56
N SER A 56 -0.70 2.20 18.65
CA SER A 56 -0.04 3.44 19.08
C SER A 56 -1.03 4.47 19.65
N PHE A 57 -2.25 4.57 19.09
CA PHE A 57 -3.30 5.43 19.63
C PHE A 57 -3.78 4.97 21.00
N GLU A 58 -3.88 3.65 21.20
CA GLU A 58 -4.12 3.04 22.52
C GLU A 58 -3.05 3.49 23.53
N ALA A 59 -1.77 3.29 23.21
CA ALA A 59 -0.66 3.65 24.10
C ALA A 59 -0.65 5.15 24.44
N ILE A 60 -0.89 6.02 23.46
CA ILE A 60 -0.88 7.48 23.67
C ILE A 60 -2.11 7.94 24.43
N TYR A 61 -3.29 7.38 24.15
CA TYR A 61 -4.47 7.64 24.96
C TYR A 61 -4.24 7.17 26.40
N GLU A 62 -3.69 5.97 26.62
CA GLU A 62 -3.45 5.48 27.97
C GLU A 62 -2.50 6.36 28.76
N HIS A 63 -1.49 6.91 28.10
CA HIS A 63 -0.52 7.81 28.72
C HIS A 63 -1.08 9.23 28.97
N THR A 64 -1.81 9.79 28.00
CA THR A 64 -2.19 11.22 28.01
C THR A 64 -3.63 11.48 28.47
N LYS A 65 -4.49 10.46 28.40
CA LYS A 65 -5.94 10.54 28.57
C LYS A 65 -6.60 11.59 27.65
N ASN A 66 -6.01 11.83 26.48
CA ASN A 66 -6.52 12.79 25.50
C ASN A 66 -7.78 12.26 24.79
N GLN A 67 -8.91 12.92 25.04
CA GLN A 67 -10.21 12.50 24.51
C GLN A 67 -10.29 12.57 22.98
N THR A 68 -9.59 13.51 22.32
CA THR A 68 -9.58 13.59 20.85
C THR A 68 -8.99 12.35 20.22
N ILE A 69 -7.94 11.78 20.81
CA ILE A 69 -7.32 10.53 20.32
C ILE A 69 -8.27 9.36 20.56
N TYR A 70 -8.91 9.31 21.72
CA TYR A 70 -9.91 8.30 22.05
C TYR A 70 -11.07 8.29 21.05
N ASP A 71 -11.68 9.45 20.81
CA ASP A 71 -12.84 9.59 19.92
C ASP A 71 -12.46 9.27 18.48
N TYR A 72 -11.29 9.76 18.04
CA TYR A 72 -10.77 9.47 16.70
C TYR A 72 -10.54 7.96 16.52
N TYR A 73 -9.81 7.33 17.44
CA TYR A 73 -9.54 5.91 17.35
C TYR A 73 -10.82 5.07 17.41
N ARG A 74 -11.77 5.45 18.28
CA ARG A 74 -13.08 4.77 18.34
C ARG A 74 -13.79 4.83 16.99
N ALA A 75 -13.83 6.01 16.38
CA ALA A 75 -14.48 6.20 15.08
C ALA A 75 -13.83 5.33 13.98
N GLN A 76 -12.51 5.14 14.02
CA GLN A 76 -11.80 4.27 13.08
C GLN A 76 -12.22 2.80 13.21
N VAL A 77 -12.34 2.28 14.44
CA VAL A 77 -12.76 0.89 14.67
C VAL A 77 -14.26 0.71 14.39
N ASP A 78 -15.09 1.67 14.80
CA ASP A 78 -16.54 1.64 14.58
C ASP A 78 -16.94 1.78 13.10
N ALA A 79 -16.09 2.37 12.27
CA ALA A 79 -16.28 2.40 10.82
C ALA A 79 -16.12 1.02 10.17
N VAL A 80 -15.41 0.10 10.83
CA VAL A 80 -15.09 -1.23 10.29
C VAL A 80 -15.87 -2.34 11.00
N ILE A 81 -16.19 -2.19 12.29
CA ILE A 81 -17.01 -3.14 13.05
C ILE A 81 -18.46 -2.65 13.09
N PHE A 82 -19.33 -3.34 12.35
CA PHE A 82 -20.75 -3.01 12.33
C PHE A 82 -21.46 -3.29 13.67
N PRO A 83 -22.65 -2.71 13.92
CA PRO A 83 -23.37 -2.89 15.18
C PRO A 83 -23.69 -4.34 15.56
N ASN A 84 -23.78 -5.25 14.58
CA ASN A 84 -23.98 -6.68 14.79
C ASN A 84 -22.67 -7.45 15.09
N GLY A 85 -21.52 -6.76 15.13
CA GLY A 85 -20.20 -7.33 15.37
C GLY A 85 -19.50 -7.92 14.14
N THR A 86 -20.08 -7.85 12.94
CA THR A 86 -19.38 -8.27 11.73
C THR A 86 -18.38 -7.20 11.28
N ILE A 87 -17.18 -7.63 10.89
CA ILE A 87 -16.12 -6.79 10.35
C ILE A 87 -16.35 -6.61 8.83
N ASP A 88 -16.42 -5.35 8.37
CA ASP A 88 -16.57 -5.03 6.95
C ASP A 88 -15.39 -5.58 6.14
N GLY A 89 -15.66 -6.22 5.00
CA GLY A 89 -14.64 -6.78 4.12
C GLY A 89 -13.87 -8.01 4.64
N PHE A 90 -14.07 -8.45 5.89
CA PHE A 90 -13.36 -9.61 6.43
C PHE A 90 -13.92 -10.92 5.86
N ASN A 91 -13.06 -11.71 5.22
CA ASN A 91 -13.44 -13.00 4.63
C ASN A 91 -13.12 -14.17 5.58
N TYR A 92 -14.13 -14.63 6.32
CA TYR A 92 -14.01 -15.73 7.29
C TYR A 92 -13.71 -17.11 6.68
N SER A 93 -13.77 -17.23 5.35
CA SER A 93 -13.45 -18.47 4.61
C SER A 93 -12.08 -18.42 3.94
N ARG A 94 -11.31 -17.35 4.13
CA ARG A 94 -9.95 -17.20 3.62
C ARG A 94 -8.98 -17.07 4.78
N TYR A 95 -7.99 -17.97 4.82
CA TYR A 95 -7.01 -18.01 5.89
C TYR A 95 -5.78 -17.18 5.53
N SER A 96 -5.57 -16.09 6.26
CA SER A 96 -4.37 -15.25 6.24
C SER A 96 -4.17 -14.74 7.65
N LEU A 97 -2.94 -14.76 8.17
CA LEU A 97 -2.67 -14.29 9.53
C LEU A 97 -2.74 -12.77 9.66
N ASP A 98 -2.36 -12.03 8.61
CA ASP A 98 -2.32 -10.56 8.61
C ASP A 98 -3.53 -9.86 9.24
N PRO A 99 -4.78 -10.10 8.80
CA PRO A 99 -5.94 -9.39 9.34
C PRO A 99 -6.27 -9.73 10.80
N TYR A 100 -5.66 -10.78 11.38
CA TYR A 100 -5.95 -11.16 12.77
C TYR A 100 -5.41 -10.16 13.78
N ARG A 101 -4.43 -9.32 13.39
CA ARG A 101 -3.90 -8.26 14.25
C ARG A 101 -4.99 -7.32 14.74
N PHE A 102 -5.99 -7.03 13.89
CA PHE A 102 -7.13 -6.17 14.22
C PHE A 102 -7.97 -6.72 15.38
N GLY A 103 -7.91 -8.02 15.65
CA GLY A 103 -8.55 -8.63 16.81
C GLY A 103 -8.08 -8.01 18.13
N ASN A 104 -6.81 -7.60 18.25
CA ASN A 104 -6.32 -6.91 19.44
C ASN A 104 -7.03 -5.57 19.67
N ASN A 105 -7.30 -4.82 18.59
CA ASN A 105 -8.00 -3.54 18.65
C ASN A 105 -9.48 -3.75 19.05
N ALA A 106 -10.13 -4.78 18.51
CA ALA A 106 -11.47 -5.17 18.96
C ALA A 106 -11.48 -5.53 20.46
N LEU A 107 -10.52 -6.33 20.93
CA LEU A 107 -10.41 -6.69 22.34
C LEU A 107 -10.14 -5.48 23.24
N TYR A 108 -9.30 -4.53 22.81
CA TYR A 108 -9.09 -3.28 23.54
C TYR A 108 -10.43 -2.52 23.75
N TRP A 109 -11.23 -2.37 22.69
CA TRP A 109 -12.51 -1.67 22.81
C TRP A 109 -13.53 -2.45 23.63
N TYR A 110 -13.53 -3.78 23.56
CA TYR A 110 -14.34 -4.62 24.46
C TYR A 110 -13.97 -4.38 25.93
N GLU A 111 -12.68 -4.41 26.28
CA GLU A 111 -12.23 -4.14 27.65
C GLU A 111 -12.60 -2.72 28.12
N LYS A 112 -12.57 -1.73 27.20
CA LYS A 112 -12.90 -0.34 27.52
C LYS A 112 -14.39 -0.07 27.72
N THR A 113 -15.27 -0.70 26.94
CA THR A 113 -16.68 -0.33 26.91
C THR A 113 -17.63 -1.43 27.34
N GLY A 114 -17.20 -2.69 27.30
CA GLY A 114 -18.06 -3.86 27.49
C GLY A 114 -19.06 -4.08 26.36
N GLU A 115 -18.95 -3.37 25.23
CA GLU A 115 -19.88 -3.52 24.11
C GLU A 115 -19.65 -4.85 23.37
N GLU A 116 -20.70 -5.67 23.31
CA GLU A 116 -20.64 -7.03 22.76
C GLU A 116 -20.25 -7.10 21.28
N LYS A 117 -20.49 -6.05 20.48
CA LYS A 117 -20.10 -6.03 19.06
C LYS A 117 -18.60 -6.27 18.87
N TYR A 118 -17.77 -5.78 19.78
CA TYR A 118 -16.32 -5.96 19.71
C TYR A 118 -15.91 -7.38 20.08
N ARG A 119 -16.58 -7.99 21.08
CA ARG A 119 -16.38 -9.40 21.41
C ARG A 119 -16.81 -10.30 20.25
N ILE A 120 -17.95 -10.04 19.63
CA ILE A 120 -18.43 -10.80 18.47
C ILE A 120 -17.43 -10.72 17.31
N ALA A 121 -16.85 -9.55 17.05
CA ALA A 121 -15.79 -9.40 16.05
C ALA A 121 -14.55 -10.24 16.39
N ALA A 122 -14.08 -10.18 17.64
CA ALA A 122 -12.95 -10.98 18.12
C ALA A 122 -13.25 -12.51 18.06
N ASP A 123 -14.45 -12.94 18.46
CA ASP A 123 -14.92 -14.33 18.36
C ASP A 123 -14.93 -14.81 16.91
N GLY A 124 -15.29 -13.94 15.96
CA GLY A 124 -15.23 -14.20 14.53
C GLY A 124 -13.81 -14.49 14.05
N ILE A 125 -12.86 -13.62 14.39
CA ILE A 125 -11.43 -13.81 14.06
C ILE A 125 -10.90 -15.08 14.72
N LYS A 126 -11.20 -15.30 16.00
CA LYS A 126 -10.77 -16.49 16.75
C LYS A 126 -11.28 -17.78 16.10
N ARG A 127 -12.54 -17.82 15.68
CA ARG A 127 -13.11 -19.00 14.98
C ARG A 127 -12.42 -19.27 13.65
N THR A 128 -12.04 -18.23 12.92
CA THR A 128 -11.24 -18.40 11.69
C THR A 128 -9.84 -18.92 12.03
N LEU A 129 -9.20 -18.41 13.09
CA LEU A 129 -7.90 -18.92 13.57
C LEU A 129 -7.96 -20.40 14.00
N ASP A 130 -9.04 -20.84 14.63
CA ASP A 130 -9.22 -22.24 15.05
C ASP A 130 -9.27 -23.23 13.88
N ASN A 131 -9.65 -22.75 12.69
CA ASN A 131 -9.71 -23.56 11.47
C ASN A 131 -8.53 -23.27 10.52
N HIS A 132 -7.55 -22.48 10.96
CA HIS A 132 -6.42 -22.08 10.11
C HIS A 132 -5.55 -23.29 9.76
N PRO A 133 -5.12 -23.46 8.49
CA PRO A 133 -4.26 -24.56 8.10
C PRO A 133 -2.90 -24.49 8.77
N ARG A 134 -2.33 -25.67 9.01
CA ARG A 134 -1.09 -25.83 9.77
C ARG A 134 -0.08 -26.69 9.05
N THR A 135 1.20 -26.44 9.33
CA THR A 135 2.32 -27.28 8.90
C THR A 135 2.24 -28.65 9.61
N PRO A 136 2.91 -29.70 9.10
CA PRO A 136 3.03 -30.98 9.79
C PRO A 136 3.39 -30.91 11.28
N THR A 137 4.20 -29.94 11.71
CA THR A 137 4.55 -29.73 13.14
C THR A 137 3.61 -28.78 13.89
N GLY A 138 2.45 -28.46 13.32
CA GLY A 138 1.41 -27.68 13.98
C GLY A 138 1.56 -26.16 13.85
N GLY A 139 2.52 -25.69 13.05
CA GLY A 139 2.75 -24.27 12.79
C GLY A 139 1.66 -23.62 11.93
N LEU A 140 1.18 -22.43 12.26
CA LEU A 140 0.17 -21.73 11.47
C LEU A 140 0.74 -21.31 10.11
N TRP A 141 0.08 -21.67 9.01
CA TRP A 141 0.47 -21.17 7.69
C TRP A 141 0.32 -19.65 7.64
N HIS A 142 1.24 -18.96 6.96
CA HIS A 142 1.14 -17.50 6.85
C HIS A 142 -0.09 -17.08 6.02
N ARG A 143 -0.38 -17.78 4.91
CA ARG A 143 -1.54 -17.52 4.04
C ARG A 143 -1.95 -18.70 3.16
N GLU A 144 -3.23 -19.03 3.17
CA GLU A 144 -3.85 -19.96 2.21
C GLU A 144 -4.39 -19.24 0.96
N VAL A 145 -4.30 -19.81 -0.25
CA VAL A 145 -3.51 -20.99 -0.69
C VAL A 145 -2.09 -20.59 -1.13
N VAL A 146 -1.70 -19.34 -0.87
CA VAL A 146 -0.54 -18.71 -1.50
C VAL A 146 0.78 -19.27 -0.95
N TYR A 147 0.82 -19.58 0.35
CA TYR A 147 2.03 -19.96 1.08
C TYR A 147 1.80 -21.22 1.92
N PRO A 148 1.53 -22.38 1.27
CA PRO A 148 1.31 -23.62 1.99
C PRO A 148 2.58 -24.04 2.73
N ASN A 149 2.43 -24.52 3.96
CA ASN A 149 3.52 -24.99 4.85
C ASN A 149 4.57 -23.94 5.25
N GLN A 150 4.27 -22.65 5.07
CA GLN A 150 5.21 -21.58 5.40
C GLN A 150 4.81 -20.85 6.69
N MET A 151 5.77 -20.69 7.60
CA MET A 151 5.64 -19.78 8.75
C MET A 151 6.61 -18.61 8.57
N TRP A 152 6.11 -17.39 8.75
CA TRP A 152 6.90 -16.16 8.66
C TRP A 152 6.85 -15.44 10.01
N LEU A 153 7.93 -14.77 10.39
CA LEU A 153 8.04 -14.07 11.67
C LEU A 153 6.93 -13.04 11.87
N ASP A 154 6.52 -12.38 10.78
CA ASP A 154 5.39 -11.46 10.71
C ASP A 154 4.12 -12.08 11.29
N GLY A 155 3.82 -13.32 10.88
CA GLY A 155 2.61 -14.05 11.27
C GLY A 155 2.45 -14.22 12.79
N ILE A 156 3.58 -14.33 13.51
CA ILE A 156 3.59 -14.45 14.96
C ILE A 156 3.06 -13.16 15.61
N TYR A 157 3.48 -12.00 15.10
CA TYR A 157 2.95 -10.73 15.59
C TYR A 157 1.48 -10.55 15.24
N MET A 158 1.07 -10.96 14.04
CA MET A 158 -0.30 -10.74 13.57
C MET A 158 -1.31 -11.64 14.29
N ALA A 159 -0.99 -12.92 14.50
CA ALA A 159 -1.93 -13.91 14.99
C ALA A 159 -1.72 -14.28 16.46
N ASP A 160 -0.49 -14.61 16.87
CA ASP A 160 -0.25 -15.19 18.20
C ASP A 160 -0.39 -14.17 19.33
N THR A 161 -0.11 -12.89 19.06
CA THR A 161 -0.41 -11.81 20.03
C THR A 161 -1.91 -11.68 20.29
N PHE A 162 -2.72 -11.73 19.23
CA PHE A 162 -4.18 -11.74 19.33
C PHE A 162 -4.68 -13.01 20.02
N TYR A 163 -4.12 -14.17 19.66
CA TYR A 163 -4.51 -15.45 20.22
C TYR A 163 -4.25 -15.47 21.73
N ALA A 164 -3.04 -15.08 22.16
CA ALA A 164 -2.70 -14.96 23.58
C ALA A 164 -3.61 -13.98 24.31
N LYS A 165 -3.88 -12.80 23.74
CA LYS A 165 -4.79 -11.82 24.36
C LYS A 165 -6.21 -12.38 24.50
N TYR A 166 -6.74 -13.02 23.46
CA TYR A 166 -8.06 -13.65 23.50
C TYR A 166 -8.14 -14.74 24.56
N VAL A 167 -7.16 -15.64 24.60
CA VAL A 167 -7.11 -16.74 25.59
C VAL A 167 -6.99 -16.17 27.01
N SER A 168 -6.19 -15.14 27.24
CA SER A 168 -6.07 -14.50 28.55
C SER A 168 -7.41 -13.95 29.07
N LEU A 169 -8.23 -13.39 28.18
CA LEU A 169 -9.50 -12.76 28.55
C LEU A 169 -10.64 -13.77 28.73
N PHE A 170 -10.69 -14.81 27.89
CA PHE A 170 -11.88 -15.66 27.78
C PHE A 170 -11.63 -17.13 28.12
N GLN A 171 -10.38 -17.57 28.09
CA GLN A 171 -10.00 -18.98 28.27
C GLN A 171 -8.71 -19.12 29.12
N PRO A 172 -8.54 -18.39 30.24
CA PRO A 172 -7.25 -18.34 30.94
C PRO A 172 -6.77 -19.69 31.47
N ASP A 173 -7.70 -20.61 31.77
CA ASP A 173 -7.40 -21.96 32.26
C ASP A 173 -7.18 -22.99 31.12
N ASN A 174 -7.26 -22.58 29.85
CA ASN A 174 -7.12 -23.47 28.71
C ASN A 174 -5.64 -23.75 28.40
N GLN A 175 -5.07 -24.74 29.10
CA GLN A 175 -3.67 -25.14 28.92
C GLN A 175 -3.34 -25.54 27.49
N THR A 176 -4.25 -26.23 26.79
CA THR A 176 -4.02 -26.63 25.38
C THR A 176 -3.86 -25.41 24.46
N ALA A 177 -4.59 -24.32 24.69
CA ALA A 177 -4.42 -23.10 23.91
C ALA A 177 -3.09 -22.40 24.23
N TRP A 178 -2.68 -22.37 25.51
CA TRP A 178 -1.38 -21.82 25.91
C TRP A 178 -0.20 -22.61 25.34
N ASP A 179 -0.29 -23.95 25.37
CA ASP A 179 0.68 -24.85 24.76
C ASP A 179 0.77 -24.61 23.24
N ASP A 180 -0.37 -24.42 22.56
CA ASP A 180 -0.42 -24.15 21.11
C ASP A 180 0.21 -22.80 20.76
N ILE A 181 -0.05 -21.75 21.54
CA ILE A 181 0.59 -20.44 21.37
C ILE A 181 2.11 -20.59 21.48
N VAL A 182 2.59 -21.25 22.55
CA VAL A 182 4.04 -21.43 22.75
C VAL A 182 4.65 -22.31 21.65
N LEU A 183 3.91 -23.29 21.14
CA LEU A 183 4.33 -24.12 20.00
C LEU A 183 4.60 -23.28 18.74
N GLN A 184 3.84 -22.19 18.49
CA GLN A 184 4.10 -21.33 17.34
C GLN A 184 5.47 -20.64 17.43
N PHE A 185 5.82 -20.13 18.62
CA PHE A 185 7.13 -19.54 18.88
C PHE A 185 8.26 -20.60 18.82
N ASP A 186 8.05 -21.77 19.44
CA ASP A 186 9.03 -22.86 19.42
C ASP A 186 9.29 -23.34 17.98
N ASN A 187 8.25 -23.46 17.14
CA ASN A 187 8.39 -23.91 15.75
C ASN A 187 9.19 -22.94 14.89
N ILE A 188 8.89 -21.65 14.99
CA ILE A 188 9.56 -20.65 14.15
C ILE A 188 11.00 -20.41 14.61
N ASP A 189 11.23 -20.28 15.92
CA ASP A 189 12.57 -20.03 16.47
C ASP A 189 13.54 -21.15 16.10
N ALA A 190 13.11 -22.42 16.26
CA ALA A 190 13.92 -23.59 15.98
C ALA A 190 14.40 -23.72 14.53
N ARG A 191 13.76 -23.02 13.58
CA ARG A 191 14.06 -23.14 12.14
C ARG A 191 14.61 -21.87 11.51
N THR A 192 14.43 -20.72 12.16
CA THR A 192 14.90 -19.45 11.61
C THR A 192 16.03 -18.82 12.39
N ARG A 193 16.23 -19.18 13.68
CA ARG A 193 17.30 -18.61 14.50
C ARG A 193 18.68 -19.09 14.04
N ARG A 194 19.58 -18.13 13.87
CA ARG A 194 21.00 -18.33 13.54
C ARG A 194 21.89 -18.28 14.78
N ASP A 195 23.16 -18.62 14.61
CA ASP A 195 24.19 -18.58 15.66
C ASP A 195 24.43 -17.18 16.25
N ASP A 196 24.13 -16.13 15.49
CA ASP A 196 24.21 -14.72 15.92
C ASP A 196 22.93 -14.23 16.62
N ASN A 197 21.98 -15.13 16.90
CA ASN A 197 20.66 -14.89 17.48
C ASN A 197 19.68 -14.03 16.65
N LEU A 198 20.03 -13.67 15.42
CA LEU A 198 19.07 -13.11 14.46
C LEU A 198 18.24 -14.24 13.84
N LEU A 199 17.06 -13.89 13.30
CA LEU A 199 16.19 -14.86 12.67
C LEU A 199 16.05 -14.55 11.17
N VAL A 200 16.13 -15.57 10.32
CA VAL A 200 15.75 -15.38 8.92
C VAL A 200 14.24 -15.22 8.80
N HIS A 201 13.77 -14.52 7.77
CA HIS A 201 12.38 -14.05 7.65
C HIS A 201 11.29 -15.12 7.91
N GLY A 202 11.52 -16.35 7.50
CA GLY A 202 10.58 -17.45 7.70
C GLY A 202 11.15 -18.78 7.26
N TYR A 203 10.32 -19.81 7.24
CA TYR A 203 10.69 -21.12 6.72
C TYR A 203 9.52 -21.79 5.99
N ASP A 204 9.82 -22.69 5.07
CA ASP A 204 8.88 -23.61 4.43
C ASP A 204 9.16 -25.04 4.93
N GLU A 205 8.23 -25.61 5.72
CA GLU A 205 8.39 -26.98 6.23
C GLU A 205 8.45 -28.03 5.11
N SER A 206 7.80 -27.75 3.98
CA SER A 206 7.79 -28.65 2.83
C SER A 206 9.03 -28.52 1.94
N LYS A 207 9.81 -27.45 2.13
CA LYS A 207 11.03 -27.13 1.36
C LYS A 207 10.79 -27.06 -0.15
N GLN A 208 9.58 -26.67 -0.56
CA GLN A 208 9.18 -26.59 -1.97
C GLN A 208 9.30 -25.16 -2.51
N ALA A 209 9.25 -24.16 -1.64
CA ALA A 209 9.45 -22.77 -2.03
C ALA A 209 10.85 -22.58 -2.63
N VAL A 210 10.95 -21.80 -3.70
CA VAL A 210 12.21 -21.60 -4.44
C VAL A 210 13.35 -21.00 -3.58
N TRP A 211 12.98 -20.27 -2.53
CA TRP A 211 13.92 -19.66 -1.58
C TRP A 211 14.27 -20.56 -0.40
N ALA A 212 13.53 -21.64 -0.19
CA ALA A 212 13.68 -22.49 0.99
C ALA A 212 15.00 -23.24 0.92
N ASP A 213 15.79 -23.15 1.97
CA ASP A 213 17.00 -23.96 2.10
C ASP A 213 16.64 -25.47 2.02
N PRO A 214 17.33 -26.28 1.19
CA PRO A 214 16.96 -27.67 0.98
C PRO A 214 17.04 -28.56 2.23
N GLU A 215 17.84 -28.18 3.22
CA GLU A 215 18.04 -28.97 4.44
C GLU A 215 17.13 -28.51 5.58
N THR A 216 17.01 -27.20 5.77
CA THR A 216 16.33 -26.60 6.91
C THR A 216 14.95 -26.02 6.56
N GLY A 217 14.72 -25.69 5.29
CA GLY A 217 13.54 -24.95 4.83
C GLY A 217 13.59 -23.46 5.11
N ALA A 218 14.66 -22.96 5.74
CA ALA A 218 14.78 -21.59 6.20
C ALA A 218 14.95 -20.60 5.03
N ALA A 219 14.49 -19.37 5.21
CA ALA A 219 14.72 -18.28 4.28
C ALA A 219 16.22 -17.90 4.23
N PRO A 220 16.71 -17.37 3.10
CA PRO A 220 18.14 -17.17 2.91
C PRO A 220 18.71 -15.94 3.63
N LEU A 221 17.85 -15.02 4.10
CA LEU A 221 18.24 -13.69 4.57
C LEU A 221 17.51 -13.28 5.85
N VAL A 222 18.23 -12.57 6.71
CA VAL A 222 17.66 -11.81 7.82
C VAL A 222 17.07 -10.50 7.30
N TRP A 223 15.75 -10.33 7.44
CA TRP A 223 15.04 -9.10 7.12
C TRP A 223 14.67 -8.35 8.39
N GLY A 224 15.14 -7.10 8.54
CA GLY A 224 15.03 -6.32 9.77
C GLY A 224 13.61 -6.23 10.33
N ARG A 225 12.61 -5.92 9.49
CA ARG A 225 11.24 -5.79 10.01
C ARG A 225 10.64 -7.13 10.47
N ALA A 226 11.02 -8.26 9.87
CA ALA A 226 10.56 -9.57 10.30
C ALA A 226 11.03 -9.88 11.72
N ASP A 227 12.32 -9.66 12.01
CA ASP A 227 12.86 -9.73 13.38
C ASP A 227 12.15 -8.74 14.30
N GLY A 228 11.82 -7.54 13.80
CA GLY A 228 11.09 -6.52 14.56
C GLY A 228 9.72 -7.03 15.02
N TRP A 229 8.97 -7.68 14.13
CA TRP A 229 7.65 -8.22 14.45
C TRP A 229 7.75 -9.30 15.52
N TYR A 230 8.67 -10.24 15.34
CA TYR A 230 8.89 -11.31 16.30
C TYR A 230 9.32 -10.78 17.67
N PHE A 231 10.21 -9.77 17.69
CA PHE A 231 10.68 -9.14 18.92
C PHE A 231 9.55 -8.47 19.71
N MET A 232 8.65 -7.76 19.03
CA MET A 232 7.46 -7.18 19.66
C MET A 232 6.44 -8.23 20.08
N ALA A 233 6.27 -9.31 19.31
CA ALA A 233 5.33 -10.38 19.63
C ALA A 233 5.69 -11.06 20.96
N LEU A 234 6.97 -11.34 21.18
CA LEU A 234 7.47 -11.89 22.46
C LEU A 234 7.08 -10.98 23.64
N LEU A 235 7.26 -9.66 23.51
CA LEU A 235 6.90 -8.68 24.54
C LEU A 235 5.40 -8.52 24.77
N GLU A 236 4.55 -8.93 23.82
CA GLU A 236 3.11 -8.91 24.00
C GLU A 236 2.58 -10.22 24.62
N VAL A 237 3.31 -11.34 24.50
CA VAL A 237 2.83 -12.66 24.93
C VAL A 237 3.40 -13.13 26.28
N ILE A 238 4.66 -12.81 26.61
CA ILE A 238 5.33 -13.37 27.82
C ILE A 238 4.56 -13.12 29.12
N ASP A 239 3.99 -11.93 29.30
CA ASP A 239 3.24 -11.58 30.52
C ASP A 239 1.75 -11.97 30.45
N LEU A 240 1.26 -12.45 29.31
CA LEU A 240 -0.10 -13.00 29.20
C LEU A 240 -0.14 -14.49 29.56
N LEU A 241 0.98 -15.19 29.44
CA LEU A 241 1.08 -16.59 29.85
C LEU A 241 0.87 -16.75 31.36
N PRO A 242 0.24 -17.84 31.83
CA PRO A 242 0.19 -18.18 33.24
C PRO A 242 1.61 -18.20 33.84
N GLU A 243 1.78 -17.68 35.06
CA GLU A 243 3.09 -17.48 35.69
C GLU A 243 3.92 -18.76 35.78
N GLU A 244 3.25 -19.89 36.04
CA GLU A 244 3.82 -21.23 36.17
C GLU A 244 4.01 -21.96 34.82
N HIS A 245 3.54 -21.38 33.70
CA HIS A 245 3.64 -22.04 32.41
C HIS A 245 5.12 -22.09 31.95
N PRO A 246 5.69 -23.27 31.66
CA PRO A 246 7.11 -23.40 31.33
C PRO A 246 7.53 -22.64 30.07
N GLY A 247 6.58 -22.40 29.16
CA GLY A 247 6.79 -21.57 27.97
C GLY A 247 7.21 -20.13 28.30
N ARG A 248 6.82 -19.58 29.45
CA ARG A 248 7.14 -18.19 29.83
C ARG A 248 8.66 -17.95 29.89
N GLN A 249 9.39 -18.86 30.53
CA GLN A 249 10.86 -18.79 30.59
C GLN A 249 11.52 -19.05 29.24
N ARG A 250 10.95 -19.94 28.41
CA ARG A 250 11.46 -20.19 27.05
C ARG A 250 11.34 -18.94 26.18
N LEU A 251 10.16 -18.33 26.12
CA LEU A 251 9.93 -17.10 25.34
C LEU A 251 10.80 -15.94 25.83
N LEU A 252 10.99 -15.80 27.15
CA LEU A 252 11.93 -14.82 27.70
C LEU A 252 13.37 -15.09 27.25
N GLY A 253 13.76 -16.35 27.11
CA GLY A 253 15.03 -16.76 26.52
C GLY A 253 15.16 -16.31 25.06
N TYR A 254 14.17 -16.59 24.21
CA TYR A 254 14.16 -16.14 22.82
C TYR A 254 14.23 -14.62 22.69
N PHE A 255 13.52 -13.90 23.55
CA PHE A 255 13.55 -12.44 23.62
C PHE A 255 14.95 -11.91 23.96
N LYS A 256 15.58 -12.44 25.01
CA LYS A 256 16.93 -12.05 25.42
C LYS A 256 17.98 -12.39 24.37
N GLY A 257 17.86 -13.55 23.73
CA GLY A 257 18.71 -13.97 22.62
C GLY A 257 18.62 -12.98 21.46
N LEU A 258 17.42 -12.71 20.97
CA LEU A 258 17.23 -11.74 19.88
C LEU A 258 17.68 -10.33 20.27
N ALA A 259 17.40 -9.88 21.51
CA ALA A 259 17.91 -8.58 21.99
C ALA A 259 19.44 -8.49 21.90
N GLN A 260 20.16 -9.57 22.20
CA GLN A 260 21.61 -9.65 22.04
C GLN A 260 22.03 -9.64 20.56
N GLY A 261 21.36 -10.41 19.71
CA GLY A 261 21.64 -10.44 18.26
C GLY A 261 21.49 -9.06 17.63
N LEU A 262 20.39 -8.38 17.93
CA LEU A 262 20.14 -7.01 17.50
C LEU A 262 21.21 -6.03 18.01
N LYS A 263 21.75 -6.26 19.21
CA LYS A 263 22.83 -5.41 19.76
C LYS A 263 24.12 -5.60 18.97
N GLY A 264 24.40 -6.83 18.53
CA GLY A 264 25.53 -7.14 17.66
C GLY A 264 25.39 -6.62 16.22
N ALA A 265 24.16 -6.37 15.77
CA ALA A 265 23.85 -5.90 14.41
C ALA A 265 23.58 -4.38 14.30
N GLN A 266 23.66 -3.64 15.41
CA GLN A 266 23.41 -2.20 15.40
C GLN A 266 24.51 -1.45 14.64
N ASP A 267 24.10 -0.64 13.67
CA ASP A 267 24.98 0.20 12.85
C ASP A 267 25.59 1.37 13.65
N GLU A 268 26.63 2.01 13.10
CA GLU A 268 27.26 3.20 13.68
C GLU A 268 26.26 4.36 13.91
N SER A 269 25.26 4.50 13.04
CA SER A 269 24.17 5.47 13.17
C SER A 269 23.24 5.20 14.36
N GLY A 270 23.26 3.98 14.90
CA GLY A 270 22.32 3.50 15.90
C GLY A 270 21.09 2.80 15.32
N GLY A 271 20.91 2.81 14.00
CA GLY A 271 19.86 2.06 13.30
C GLY A 271 20.31 0.65 12.87
N TRP A 272 19.50 0.01 12.03
CA TRP A 272 19.77 -1.31 11.45
C TRP A 272 19.52 -1.33 9.97
N TRP A 273 20.35 -2.09 9.25
CA TRP A 273 20.17 -2.37 7.84
C TRP A 273 18.86 -3.11 7.59
N ASN A 274 18.21 -2.85 6.46
CA ASN A 274 17.03 -3.61 6.07
C ASN A 274 17.33 -5.10 5.92
N VAL A 275 18.40 -5.44 5.20
CA VAL A 275 18.92 -6.80 5.15
C VAL A 275 20.12 -6.86 6.06
N MET A 276 19.99 -7.58 7.18
CA MET A 276 20.98 -7.63 8.26
C MET A 276 22.02 -8.72 7.99
N GLU A 277 22.61 -8.70 6.80
CA GLU A 277 23.72 -9.56 6.41
C GLU A 277 24.97 -8.72 6.21
N LYS A 278 26.06 -9.06 6.91
CA LYS A 278 27.33 -8.33 6.82
C LYS A 278 27.83 -8.13 5.39
N ARG A 279 27.60 -9.12 4.51
CA ARG A 279 28.00 -9.06 3.09
C ARG A 279 27.21 -8.02 2.26
N TYR A 280 26.14 -7.45 2.82
CA TYR A 280 25.24 -6.51 2.15
C TYR A 280 25.19 -5.13 2.81
N GLU A 281 25.96 -4.87 3.86
CA GLU A 281 25.98 -3.55 4.54
C GLU A 281 26.42 -2.44 3.57
N ASP A 282 27.46 -2.68 2.77
CA ASP A 282 27.99 -1.69 1.81
C ASP A 282 27.50 -1.89 0.36
N VAL A 283 26.45 -2.70 0.15
CA VAL A 283 25.97 -2.99 -1.20
C VAL A 283 24.85 -2.02 -1.60
N GLU A 284 24.98 -1.45 -2.79
CA GLU A 284 23.98 -0.55 -3.39
C GLU A 284 22.57 -1.18 -3.34
N GLY A 285 21.64 -0.50 -2.67
CA GLY A 285 20.26 -0.95 -2.50
C GLY A 285 19.90 -1.36 -1.07
N ASN A 286 20.87 -1.70 -0.22
CA ASN A 286 20.63 -1.78 1.22
C ASN A 286 20.62 -0.37 1.84
N TYR A 287 19.96 -0.23 2.99
CA TYR A 287 19.94 1.03 3.75
C TYR A 287 19.52 0.79 5.20
N ILE A 288 19.80 1.77 6.07
CA ILE A 288 19.33 1.80 7.46
C ILE A 288 17.82 2.05 7.48
N GLU A 289 17.06 1.04 7.85
CA GLU A 289 15.61 0.96 7.67
C GLU A 289 14.85 1.34 8.93
N SER A 290 13.83 2.17 8.77
CA SER A 290 13.24 2.87 9.91
C SER A 290 12.22 2.06 10.69
N SER A 291 11.47 1.17 10.06
CA SER A 291 10.50 0.33 10.80
C SER A 291 11.20 -0.68 11.70
N ALA A 292 12.18 -1.42 11.19
CA ALA A 292 13.03 -2.31 11.98
C ALA A 292 13.68 -1.55 13.12
N SER A 293 14.32 -0.41 12.82
CA SER A 293 15.02 0.40 13.82
C SER A 293 14.11 0.87 14.96
N VAL A 294 12.89 1.33 14.67
CA VAL A 294 11.96 1.76 15.72
C VAL A 294 11.40 0.57 16.52
N MET A 295 11.16 -0.57 15.88
CA MET A 295 10.67 -1.79 16.54
C MET A 295 11.71 -2.38 17.49
N PHE A 296 12.99 -2.39 17.09
CA PHE A 296 14.10 -2.83 17.94
C PHE A 296 14.32 -1.87 19.12
N THR A 297 14.31 -0.56 18.85
CA THR A 297 14.42 0.47 19.88
C THR A 297 13.28 0.35 20.88
N PHE A 298 12.04 0.21 20.40
CA PHE A 298 10.87 -0.05 21.24
C PHE A 298 11.05 -1.31 22.08
N GLY A 299 11.49 -2.42 21.47
CA GLY A 299 11.64 -3.67 22.18
C GLY A 299 12.70 -3.64 23.28
N TRP A 300 13.82 -2.95 23.07
CA TRP A 300 14.81 -2.73 24.13
C TRP A 300 14.28 -1.84 25.24
N LEU A 301 13.67 -0.69 24.91
CA LEU A 301 13.13 0.23 25.91
C LEU A 301 12.00 -0.41 26.73
N LYS A 302 11.11 -1.16 26.09
CA LYS A 302 10.05 -1.92 26.78
C LYS A 302 10.65 -3.05 27.61
N GLY A 303 11.64 -3.77 27.10
CA GLY A 303 12.35 -4.82 27.84
C GLY A 303 13.08 -4.31 29.08
N LEU A 304 13.68 -3.11 29.03
CA LEU A 304 14.24 -2.42 30.18
C LEU A 304 13.15 -2.08 31.21
N ASN A 305 12.03 -1.49 30.76
CA ASN A 305 10.92 -1.12 31.64
C ASN A 305 10.27 -2.33 32.33
N LEU A 306 10.21 -3.49 31.66
CA LEU A 306 9.69 -4.74 32.23
C LEU A 306 10.72 -5.49 33.10
N GLY A 307 11.97 -5.01 33.17
CA GLY A 307 13.05 -5.70 33.90
C GLY A 307 13.55 -6.97 33.20
N TYR A 308 13.23 -7.17 31.93
CA TYR A 308 13.72 -8.30 31.14
C TYR A 308 15.16 -8.09 30.68
N LEU A 309 15.56 -6.84 30.47
CA LEU A 309 16.91 -6.42 30.10
C LEU A 309 17.53 -5.58 31.21
N SER A 310 18.86 -5.64 31.36
CA SER A 310 19.57 -4.84 32.35
C SER A 310 19.90 -3.45 31.78
N GLU A 311 19.78 -2.40 32.61
CA GLU A 311 20.21 -1.05 32.21
C GLU A 311 21.70 -1.01 31.86
N ALA A 312 22.53 -1.72 32.62
CA ALA A 312 23.97 -1.79 32.42
C ALA A 312 24.35 -2.28 31.01
N ASP A 313 23.57 -3.20 30.44
CA ASP A 313 23.86 -3.77 29.12
C ASP A 313 23.15 -3.05 27.98
N TYR A 314 21.96 -2.47 28.21
CA TYR A 314 21.08 -2.03 27.12
C TYR A 314 20.74 -0.54 27.11
N LEU A 315 20.92 0.21 28.20
CA LEU A 315 20.48 1.61 28.24
C LEU A 315 21.20 2.50 27.23
N ASP A 316 22.52 2.34 27.10
CA ASP A 316 23.33 3.18 26.21
C ASP A 316 23.06 2.89 24.73
N VAL A 317 22.94 1.61 24.35
CA VAL A 317 22.62 1.22 22.96
C VAL A 317 21.18 1.60 22.58
N ALA A 318 20.24 1.54 23.52
CA ALA A 318 18.87 2.00 23.30
C ALA A 318 18.78 3.52 23.15
N LYS A 319 19.55 4.30 23.93
CA LYS A 319 19.65 5.76 23.76
C LYS A 319 20.29 6.13 22.42
N LYS A 320 21.35 5.41 22.02
CA LYS A 320 21.97 5.58 20.69
C LYS A 320 20.95 5.35 19.59
N ALA A 321 20.19 4.26 19.67
CA ALA A 321 19.15 3.93 18.70
C ALA A 321 18.05 5.01 18.64
N TRP A 322 17.58 5.46 19.81
CA TRP A 322 16.57 6.50 19.91
C TRP A 322 17.02 7.83 19.27
N ASN A 323 18.22 8.28 19.58
CA ASN A 323 18.75 9.52 19.02
C ASN A 323 18.97 9.38 17.50
N GLY A 324 19.60 8.28 17.08
CA GLY A 324 19.86 8.01 15.66
C GLY A 324 18.58 7.97 14.82
N MET A 325 17.53 7.29 15.29
CA MET A 325 16.27 7.20 14.54
C MET A 325 15.53 8.54 14.46
N VAL A 326 15.60 9.38 15.50
CA VAL A 326 15.05 10.74 15.45
C VAL A 326 15.79 11.58 14.41
N ASP A 327 17.13 11.57 14.45
CA ASP A 327 17.97 12.36 13.55
C ASP A 327 17.84 11.91 12.09
N MET A 328 17.73 10.60 11.84
CA MET A 328 17.67 10.05 10.50
C MET A 328 16.28 10.12 9.86
N PHE A 329 15.22 9.86 10.62
CA PHE A 329 13.91 9.57 10.04
C PHE A 329 12.87 10.65 10.29
N VAL A 330 13.04 11.52 11.28
CA VAL A 330 12.06 12.59 11.52
C VAL A 330 12.36 13.78 10.62
N THR A 331 11.37 14.20 9.82
CA THR A 331 11.45 15.44 9.04
C THR A 331 10.31 16.37 9.38
N HIS A 332 10.57 17.67 9.40
CA HIS A 332 9.60 18.69 9.78
C HIS A 332 8.92 19.28 8.54
N ASN A 333 7.61 19.48 8.63
CA ASN A 333 6.81 20.14 7.59
C ASN A 333 6.51 21.59 7.98
N ASP A 334 6.33 22.46 6.98
CA ASP A 334 6.00 23.87 7.18
C ASP A 334 4.67 24.10 7.92
N ASN A 335 3.75 23.13 7.84
CA ASN A 335 2.46 23.17 8.53
C ASN A 335 2.54 22.75 10.02
N GLY A 336 3.76 22.56 10.55
CA GLY A 336 3.99 22.17 11.94
C GLY A 336 3.74 20.68 12.24
N SER A 337 3.56 19.83 11.23
CA SER A 337 3.54 18.35 11.38
C SER A 337 4.93 17.74 11.13
N ILE A 338 5.11 16.46 11.49
CA ILE A 338 6.34 15.71 11.23
C ILE A 338 6.09 14.47 10.37
N ASN A 339 7.00 14.15 9.45
CA ASN A 339 7.03 12.87 8.74
C ASN A 339 8.01 11.90 9.39
N TRP A 340 7.81 10.62 9.12
CA TRP A 340 8.74 9.53 9.41
C TRP A 340 9.25 8.97 8.09
N GLN A 341 10.56 8.97 7.87
CA GLN A 341 11.20 8.55 6.61
C GLN A 341 11.86 7.17 6.69
N GLY A 342 12.22 6.59 5.55
CA GLY A 342 13.07 5.38 5.48
C GLY A 342 12.38 4.05 5.78
N THR A 343 11.04 3.99 5.72
CA THR A 343 10.29 2.74 5.97
C THR A 343 10.24 1.86 4.71
N VAL A 344 10.54 0.57 4.85
CA VAL A 344 10.30 -0.39 3.75
C VAL A 344 8.80 -0.56 3.49
N MET A 345 8.41 -0.62 2.22
CA MET A 345 7.01 -0.84 1.84
C MET A 345 6.57 -2.28 2.14
N VAL A 346 7.24 -3.27 1.55
CA VAL A 346 6.89 -4.68 1.75
C VAL A 346 8.12 -5.57 1.65
N GLY A 347 8.27 -6.52 2.57
CA GLY A 347 9.12 -7.71 2.46
C GLY A 347 8.24 -8.94 2.31
N SER A 348 8.60 -9.84 1.40
CA SER A 348 7.78 -11.00 1.06
C SER A 348 8.66 -12.15 0.60
N LEU A 349 8.31 -13.36 1.04
CA LEU A 349 8.85 -14.62 0.51
C LEU A 349 7.98 -15.17 -0.65
N GLY A 350 7.31 -14.28 -1.39
CA GLY A 350 6.53 -14.64 -2.57
C GLY A 350 7.33 -14.81 -3.87
N SER A 351 8.65 -14.60 -3.84
CA SER A 351 9.57 -14.72 -4.99
C SER A 351 10.78 -15.60 -4.64
N ASN A 352 11.96 -15.38 -5.22
CA ASN A 352 13.19 -16.14 -4.92
C ASN A 352 13.96 -15.67 -3.67
N ALA A 353 13.44 -14.67 -2.95
CA ALA A 353 14.04 -14.10 -1.73
C ALA A 353 15.53 -13.73 -1.86
N THR A 354 15.97 -13.31 -3.05
CA THR A 354 17.34 -12.88 -3.30
C THR A 354 17.54 -11.40 -2.99
N PHE A 355 18.79 -11.02 -2.71
CA PHE A 355 19.22 -9.63 -2.59
C PHE A 355 19.65 -9.01 -3.95
N GLU A 356 19.57 -9.76 -5.06
CA GLU A 356 20.08 -9.32 -6.38
C GLU A 356 19.15 -8.34 -7.12
N PRO A 357 19.66 -7.24 -7.70
CA PRO A 357 18.91 -6.43 -8.69
C PRO A 357 18.64 -7.27 -9.95
N PRO A 358 17.40 -7.34 -10.49
CA PRO A 358 16.26 -6.45 -10.28
C PRO A 358 15.20 -7.00 -9.31
N TYR A 359 15.51 -8.04 -8.53
CA TYR A 359 14.61 -8.65 -7.55
C TYR A 359 14.85 -8.07 -6.16
N SER A 360 14.57 -6.78 -6.03
CA SER A 360 14.45 -6.17 -4.71
C SER A 360 13.15 -6.64 -4.05
N ILE A 361 13.24 -7.03 -2.78
CA ILE A 361 12.21 -6.64 -1.82
C ILE A 361 11.92 -5.15 -2.11
N ILE A 362 10.68 -4.73 -2.32
CA ILE A 362 10.42 -3.34 -2.75
C ILE A 362 10.73 -2.41 -1.57
N MET A 363 11.92 -1.83 -1.68
CA MET A 363 12.66 -1.13 -0.64
C MET A 363 12.74 0.36 -1.00
N THR A 364 11.66 1.15 -0.88
CA THR A 364 11.74 2.62 -0.70
C THR A 364 10.44 3.22 -0.17
N GLN A 365 10.56 4.16 0.77
CA GLN A 365 9.56 5.20 1.05
C GLN A 365 9.46 6.23 -0.10
N PRO A 366 8.36 7.00 -0.21
CA PRO A 366 8.07 7.84 -1.37
C PRO A 366 8.98 9.07 -1.38
N ARG A 367 10.13 8.97 -2.06
CA ARG A 367 10.72 10.17 -2.68
C ARG A 367 10.00 10.39 -4.00
N ALA A 368 9.89 11.65 -4.41
CA ALA A 368 9.26 12.16 -5.65
C ALA A 368 9.76 11.55 -7.00
N LYS A 369 10.44 10.39 -6.97
CA LYS A 369 10.85 9.52 -8.07
C LYS A 369 9.97 8.27 -8.25
N GLU A 370 8.85 8.12 -7.54
CA GLU A 370 7.83 7.04 -7.68
C GLU A 370 7.10 6.99 -9.05
N ILE A 371 7.74 7.45 -10.11
CA ILE A 371 7.25 7.32 -11.47
C ILE A 371 7.94 6.17 -12.21
N SER A 372 9.12 5.71 -11.76
CA SER A 372 9.92 4.74 -12.54
C SER A 372 9.80 3.27 -12.11
N ALA A 373 9.43 2.91 -10.88
CA ALA A 373 9.31 1.50 -10.42
C ALA A 373 8.07 0.76 -11.01
N TYR A 374 7.21 1.52 -11.65
CA TYR A 374 6.07 1.04 -12.39
C TYR A 374 6.42 0.54 -13.82
N ARG A 375 7.70 0.57 -14.20
CA ARG A 375 8.16 0.16 -15.54
C ARG A 375 8.35 -1.33 -15.75
N ASP A 376 8.47 -2.15 -14.70
CA ASP A 376 8.85 -3.57 -14.85
C ASP A 376 7.69 -4.55 -14.77
N GLY A 377 6.56 -4.11 -14.20
CA GLY A 377 5.26 -4.76 -14.31
C GLY A 377 4.98 -5.81 -13.23
N ILE A 378 3.72 -5.89 -12.80
CA ILE A 378 3.25 -6.80 -11.75
C ILE A 378 2.52 -7.97 -12.40
N SER A 379 2.93 -9.21 -12.14
CA SER A 379 2.28 -10.40 -12.70
C SER A 379 0.96 -10.74 -11.98
N TYR A 380 -0.03 -11.28 -12.71
CA TYR A 380 -1.29 -11.71 -12.13
C TYR A 380 -1.92 -12.93 -12.85
N PRO A 381 -2.63 -13.82 -12.13
CA PRO A 381 -3.23 -15.02 -12.70
C PRO A 381 -4.56 -14.70 -13.42
N VAL A 382 -4.53 -14.54 -14.73
CA VAL A 382 -5.71 -14.23 -15.57
C VAL A 382 -6.89 -15.20 -15.37
N ARG A 383 -6.62 -16.45 -14.95
CA ARG A 383 -7.64 -17.49 -14.75
C ARG A 383 -8.41 -17.38 -13.43
N GLN A 384 -8.10 -16.40 -12.58
CA GLN A 384 -8.86 -16.17 -11.36
C GLN A 384 -10.30 -15.77 -11.68
N LYS A 385 -11.27 -16.42 -11.03
CA LYS A 385 -12.71 -16.22 -11.30
C LYS A 385 -13.15 -14.76 -11.15
N ASP A 386 -12.58 -14.05 -10.17
CA ASP A 386 -12.91 -12.64 -9.92
C ASP A 386 -12.49 -11.72 -11.08
N PHE A 387 -11.37 -12.03 -11.73
CA PHE A 387 -10.89 -11.31 -12.92
C PHE A 387 -11.78 -11.56 -14.13
N TRP A 388 -12.27 -12.79 -14.31
CA TRP A 388 -13.28 -13.09 -15.33
C TRP A 388 -14.60 -12.35 -15.08
N ASN A 389 -15.03 -12.28 -13.82
CA ASN A 389 -16.24 -11.55 -13.45
C ASN A 389 -16.09 -10.03 -13.70
N ALA A 390 -14.93 -9.46 -13.36
CA ALA A 390 -14.62 -8.06 -13.62
C ALA A 390 -14.60 -7.75 -15.13
N LEU A 391 -13.92 -8.60 -15.94
CA LEU A 391 -13.92 -8.49 -17.40
C LEU A 391 -15.33 -8.51 -17.98
N ALA A 392 -16.17 -9.45 -17.53
CA ALA A 392 -17.54 -9.58 -18.00
C ALA A 392 -18.40 -8.36 -17.61
N ARG A 393 -18.26 -7.86 -16.38
CA ARG A 393 -18.95 -6.65 -15.90
C ARG A 393 -18.54 -5.43 -16.72
N CYS A 394 -17.24 -5.17 -16.85
CA CYS A 394 -16.73 -4.00 -17.55
C CYS A 394 -17.09 -4.03 -19.04
N ALA A 395 -17.00 -5.20 -19.68
CA ALA A 395 -17.42 -5.39 -21.07
C ALA A 395 -18.91 -5.05 -21.27
N LYS A 396 -19.77 -5.51 -20.34
CA LYS A 396 -21.19 -5.16 -20.35
C LYS A 396 -21.41 -3.66 -20.18
N ALA A 397 -20.75 -3.02 -19.22
CA ALA A 397 -20.87 -1.58 -18.98
C ALA A 397 -20.40 -0.73 -20.17
N CYS A 398 -19.26 -1.10 -20.79
CA CYS A 398 -18.80 -0.47 -22.03
C CYS A 398 -19.81 -0.66 -23.16
N GLY A 399 -20.39 -1.86 -23.28
CA GLY A 399 -21.45 -2.13 -24.26
C GLY A 399 -22.69 -1.26 -24.05
N GLU A 400 -23.13 -1.06 -22.81
CA GLU A 400 -24.25 -0.16 -22.48
C GLU A 400 -23.93 1.29 -22.87
N PHE A 401 -22.75 1.79 -22.53
CA PHE A 401 -22.32 3.15 -22.89
C PHE A 401 -22.22 3.36 -24.40
N ASN A 402 -21.63 2.41 -25.12
CA ASN A 402 -21.40 2.50 -26.56
C ASN A 402 -22.68 2.46 -27.39
N ASN A 403 -23.75 1.88 -26.84
CA ASN A 403 -25.06 1.77 -27.50
C ASN A 403 -26.03 2.88 -27.08
N LEU A 404 -25.57 3.89 -26.34
CA LEU A 404 -26.40 5.08 -26.06
C LEU A 404 -26.80 5.76 -27.38
N PRO A 405 -28.03 6.29 -27.48
CA PRO A 405 -28.48 6.96 -28.69
C PRO A 405 -27.64 8.22 -28.97
N SER A 406 -27.54 8.60 -30.24
CA SER A 406 -26.69 9.73 -30.66
C SER A 406 -27.09 11.07 -30.01
N ASN A 407 -28.36 11.20 -29.62
CA ASN A 407 -28.93 12.35 -28.91
C ASN A 407 -28.96 12.19 -27.37
N ALA A 408 -28.31 11.16 -26.80
CA ALA A 408 -28.25 10.95 -25.36
C ALA A 408 -27.68 12.18 -24.64
N THR A 409 -28.31 12.55 -23.52
CA THR A 409 -27.94 13.75 -22.75
C THR A 409 -26.59 13.56 -22.03
N PRO A 410 -25.91 14.64 -21.63
CA PRO A 410 -24.70 14.55 -20.81
C PRO A 410 -24.90 13.73 -19.51
N GLU A 411 -26.08 13.80 -18.90
CA GLU A 411 -26.42 13.08 -17.67
C GLU A 411 -26.56 11.58 -17.93
N GLU A 412 -27.21 11.18 -19.03
CA GLU A 412 -27.34 9.78 -19.44
C GLU A 412 -25.97 9.16 -19.73
N LYS A 413 -25.11 9.91 -20.44
CA LYS A 413 -23.72 9.52 -20.70
C LYS A 413 -22.93 9.41 -19.40
N SER A 414 -23.08 10.36 -18.48
CA SER A 414 -22.42 10.34 -17.18
C SER A 414 -22.86 9.16 -16.32
N ALA A 415 -24.16 8.84 -16.30
CA ALA A 415 -24.70 7.71 -15.56
C ALA A 415 -24.20 6.37 -16.12
N ALA A 416 -24.16 6.22 -17.45
CA ALA A 416 -23.59 5.04 -18.09
C ALA A 416 -22.07 4.94 -17.83
N TRP A 417 -21.35 6.06 -17.86
CA TRP A 417 -19.91 6.11 -17.57
C TRP A 417 -19.59 5.62 -16.15
N ARG A 418 -20.37 6.02 -15.14
CA ARG A 418 -20.17 5.60 -13.74
C ARG A 418 -20.34 4.09 -13.52
N LYS A 419 -21.01 3.39 -14.43
CA LYS A 419 -21.07 1.91 -14.43
C LYS A 419 -19.80 1.26 -14.97
N ILE A 420 -19.02 2.00 -15.76
CA ILE A 420 -17.73 1.57 -16.27
C ILE A 420 -16.68 1.86 -15.22
N VAL A 421 -16.46 3.12 -14.84
CA VAL A 421 -15.41 3.51 -13.88
C VAL A 421 -16.00 4.38 -12.78
N ALA A 422 -15.69 4.07 -11.52
CA ALA A 422 -16.10 4.91 -10.39
C ALA A 422 -15.41 6.29 -10.46
N PRO A 423 -16.12 7.39 -10.19
CA PRO A 423 -15.51 8.72 -10.20
C PRO A 423 -14.41 8.81 -9.13
N THR A 424 -13.25 9.34 -9.50
CA THR A 424 -12.18 9.66 -8.54
C THR A 424 -12.49 10.97 -7.81
N SER A 425 -12.71 10.92 -6.50
CA SER A 425 -12.80 12.13 -5.67
C SER A 425 -11.43 12.80 -5.59
N SER A 426 -11.34 14.05 -6.05
CA SER A 426 -10.24 14.92 -5.65
C SER A 426 -10.42 15.28 -4.17
N ALA A 427 -9.60 14.69 -3.29
CA ALA A 427 -9.35 15.08 -1.90
C ALA A 427 -10.58 15.31 -0.97
N GLY A 428 -10.78 14.40 -0.02
CA GLY A 428 -11.10 14.76 1.37
C GLY A 428 -12.44 15.43 1.70
N THR A 429 -13.46 15.38 0.84
CA THR A 429 -14.79 15.92 1.19
C THR A 429 -15.86 14.82 1.10
N PRO A 430 -16.66 14.56 2.15
CA PRO A 430 -17.80 13.66 2.06
C PRO A 430 -18.90 14.36 1.23
N VAL A 431 -19.44 13.69 0.21
CA VAL A 431 -20.47 14.28 -0.66
C VAL A 431 -21.75 13.47 -0.59
N SER A 432 -22.86 14.19 -0.37
CA SER A 432 -24.15 13.70 0.08
C SER A 432 -25.11 13.27 -1.03
N SER A 433 -24.69 13.18 -2.30
CA SER A 433 -25.57 12.72 -3.38
C SER A 433 -24.83 12.19 -4.61
N ALA A 434 -25.44 11.25 -5.31
CA ALA A 434 -24.92 10.63 -6.54
C ALA A 434 -24.81 11.58 -7.75
N ASN A 435 -25.17 12.86 -7.59
CA ASN A 435 -25.23 13.86 -8.67
C ASN A 435 -24.02 14.80 -8.74
N ASP A 436 -23.10 14.78 -7.77
CA ASP A 436 -22.06 15.83 -7.63
C ASP A 436 -20.68 15.52 -8.26
N PHE A 437 -20.49 14.36 -8.89
CA PHE A 437 -19.22 14.05 -9.57
C PHE A 437 -19.30 14.36 -11.06
N PRO A 438 -18.58 15.37 -11.59
CA PRO A 438 -18.46 15.53 -13.03
C PRO A 438 -17.75 14.28 -13.62
N THR A 439 -18.13 13.85 -14.83
CA THR A 439 -17.51 12.70 -15.53
C THR A 439 -16.87 13.20 -16.83
N PRO A 440 -15.82 12.52 -17.35
CA PRO A 440 -15.18 12.93 -18.59
C PRO A 440 -16.17 12.99 -19.76
N SER A 441 -15.90 13.90 -20.70
CA SER A 441 -16.64 13.98 -21.95
C SER A 441 -16.12 12.92 -22.91
N VAL A 442 -16.86 11.80 -23.01
CA VAL A 442 -16.45 10.65 -23.81
C VAL A 442 -17.35 10.51 -25.04
N LYS A 443 -16.74 10.52 -26.22
CA LYS A 443 -17.38 10.09 -27.46
C LYS A 443 -17.15 8.59 -27.61
N GLY A 444 -18.24 7.81 -27.56
CA GLY A 444 -18.18 6.38 -27.83
C GLY A 444 -17.81 6.07 -29.29
N PRO A 445 -17.42 4.82 -29.58
CA PRO A 445 -17.32 3.73 -28.63
C PRO A 445 -16.00 3.79 -27.82
N ILE A 446 -16.04 3.28 -26.59
CA ILE A 446 -14.88 3.08 -25.72
C ILE A 446 -14.79 1.60 -25.30
N ARG A 447 -13.56 1.11 -25.14
CA ARG A 447 -13.28 -0.24 -24.64
C ARG A 447 -12.38 -0.17 -23.43
N ILE A 448 -12.82 -0.73 -22.31
CA ILE A 448 -12.03 -0.95 -21.08
C ILE A 448 -12.14 -2.43 -20.71
N ASP A 449 -11.09 -3.02 -20.12
CA ASP A 449 -11.06 -4.45 -19.80
C ASP A 449 -11.55 -4.75 -18.39
N TYR A 450 -10.91 -4.23 -17.34
CA TYR A 450 -11.16 -4.62 -15.95
C TYR A 450 -11.93 -3.61 -15.13
N ASP A 451 -11.82 -2.31 -15.43
CA ASP A 451 -12.36 -1.17 -14.66
C ASP A 451 -11.85 -0.97 -13.22
N LEU A 452 -10.91 -1.80 -12.75
CA LEU A 452 -10.56 -1.86 -11.33
C LEU A 452 -9.64 -0.72 -10.87
N ARG A 453 -8.81 -0.19 -11.78
CA ARG A 453 -7.73 0.76 -11.47
C ARG A 453 -7.57 1.85 -12.53
N VAL A 454 -8.68 2.23 -13.16
CA VAL A 454 -8.72 3.31 -14.15
C VAL A 454 -9.18 4.58 -13.43
N HIS A 455 -8.42 5.66 -13.58
CA HIS A 455 -8.66 6.94 -12.93
C HIS A 455 -8.61 8.03 -13.99
N ILE A 456 -9.76 8.65 -14.29
CA ILE A 456 -9.88 9.65 -15.35
C ILE A 456 -10.53 10.89 -14.76
N ALA A 457 -9.83 12.03 -14.85
CA ALA A 457 -10.37 13.30 -14.39
C ALA A 457 -11.60 13.73 -15.20
N ALA A 458 -12.53 14.37 -14.51
CA ALA A 458 -13.86 14.72 -15.02
C ALA A 458 -13.88 15.75 -16.17
N ASP A 459 -12.85 16.58 -16.25
CA ASP A 459 -12.67 17.66 -17.22
C ASP A 459 -11.84 17.20 -18.44
N THR A 460 -11.61 15.90 -18.58
CA THR A 460 -10.94 15.31 -19.74
C THR A 460 -11.91 14.98 -20.85
N PHE A 461 -11.46 15.21 -22.08
CA PHE A 461 -12.13 14.80 -23.30
C PHE A 461 -11.50 13.53 -23.88
N ILE A 462 -12.33 12.52 -24.18
CA ILE A 462 -11.93 11.28 -24.85
C ILE A 462 -12.74 11.12 -26.13
N ASN A 463 -12.06 11.07 -27.27
CA ASN A 463 -12.72 10.90 -28.55
C ASN A 463 -12.98 9.42 -28.89
N HIS A 464 -13.72 9.20 -29.98
CA HIS A 464 -14.22 7.89 -30.38
C HIS A 464 -13.14 6.82 -30.59
N ASN A 465 -13.53 5.56 -30.35
CA ASN A 465 -12.71 4.36 -30.52
C ASN A 465 -11.50 4.28 -29.58
N CYS A 466 -11.56 4.90 -28.40
CA CYS A 466 -10.49 4.76 -27.41
C CYS A 466 -10.50 3.35 -26.79
N THR A 467 -9.33 2.73 -26.68
CA THR A 467 -9.14 1.41 -26.07
C THR A 467 -8.18 1.51 -24.90
N ILE A 468 -8.59 1.05 -23.72
CA ILE A 468 -7.79 0.99 -22.51
C ILE A 468 -7.77 -0.47 -22.05
N LEU A 469 -6.64 -1.16 -22.26
CA LEU A 469 -6.42 -2.50 -21.71
C LEU A 469 -5.75 -2.35 -20.35
N ASP A 470 -6.57 -2.12 -19.32
CA ASP A 470 -6.14 -2.01 -17.93
C ASP A 470 -5.89 -3.40 -17.30
N THR A 471 -5.40 -3.44 -16.07
CA THR A 471 -5.13 -4.69 -15.34
C THR A 471 -5.55 -4.56 -13.88
N PRO A 472 -5.84 -5.67 -13.17
CA PRO A 472 -6.16 -5.64 -11.74
C PRO A 472 -5.02 -5.15 -10.83
N VAL A 473 -3.81 -5.01 -11.38
CA VAL A 473 -2.58 -4.79 -10.61
C VAL A 473 -1.85 -3.49 -10.95
N ALA A 474 -2.27 -2.76 -11.98
CA ALA A 474 -1.61 -1.52 -12.40
C ALA A 474 -2.60 -0.43 -12.80
N ASP A 475 -2.33 0.77 -12.31
CA ASP A 475 -3.20 1.93 -12.51
C ASP A 475 -3.10 2.51 -13.94
N VAL A 476 -4.21 3.00 -14.48
CA VAL A 476 -4.21 3.89 -15.65
C VAL A 476 -4.78 5.22 -15.20
N ARG A 477 -3.94 6.27 -15.19
CA ARG A 477 -4.28 7.59 -14.69
C ARG A 477 -4.27 8.62 -15.83
N ILE A 478 -5.36 9.34 -16.00
CA ILE A 478 -5.48 10.47 -16.93
C ILE A 478 -5.89 11.70 -16.12
N GLY A 479 -4.98 12.68 -16.10
CA GLY A 479 -5.09 13.93 -15.38
C GLY A 479 -6.11 14.90 -15.98
N LYS A 480 -6.20 16.09 -15.40
CA LYS A 480 -7.19 17.10 -15.74
C LYS A 480 -6.98 17.72 -17.10
N HIS A 481 -8.04 18.23 -17.72
CA HIS A 481 -7.99 18.99 -18.98
C HIS A 481 -7.23 18.29 -20.12
N CYS A 482 -7.17 16.96 -20.12
CA CYS A 482 -6.56 16.22 -21.20
C CYS A 482 -7.51 16.12 -22.40
N SER A 483 -6.95 15.98 -23.60
CA SER A 483 -7.71 15.71 -24.82
C SER A 483 -7.12 14.54 -25.57
N LEU A 484 -7.84 13.43 -25.63
CA LEU A 484 -7.45 12.24 -26.38
C LEU A 484 -8.16 12.24 -27.73
N GLY A 485 -7.39 12.23 -28.81
CA GLY A 485 -7.86 12.09 -30.18
C GLY A 485 -8.50 10.71 -30.43
N PRO A 486 -9.10 10.51 -31.61
CA PRO A 486 -9.78 9.26 -31.91
C PRO A 486 -8.79 8.10 -32.01
N HIS A 487 -9.25 6.88 -31.69
CA HIS A 487 -8.46 5.64 -31.77
C HIS A 487 -7.19 5.60 -30.91
N VAL A 488 -7.12 6.41 -29.85
CA VAL A 488 -6.03 6.30 -28.87
C VAL A 488 -6.12 4.97 -28.13
N SER A 489 -5.01 4.26 -28.07
CA SER A 489 -4.90 2.94 -27.45
C SER A 489 -3.90 2.96 -26.30
N ILE A 490 -4.35 2.58 -25.10
CA ILE A 490 -3.55 2.53 -23.86
C ILE A 490 -3.45 1.07 -23.43
N TYR A 491 -2.24 0.51 -23.40
CA TYR A 491 -2.00 -0.89 -23.10
C TYR A 491 -1.15 -1.02 -21.84
N SER A 492 -1.80 -1.13 -20.67
CA SER A 492 -1.09 -1.36 -19.41
C SER A 492 -0.69 -2.83 -19.24
N VAL A 493 -1.34 -3.75 -19.96
CA VAL A 493 -1.07 -5.19 -19.95
C VAL A 493 0.09 -5.62 -20.88
N GLY A 494 0.83 -6.63 -20.45
CA GLY A 494 1.78 -7.41 -21.26
C GLY A 494 1.77 -8.89 -20.89
N HIS A 495 2.51 -9.71 -21.64
CA HIS A 495 2.64 -11.15 -21.42
C HIS A 495 4.10 -11.60 -21.46
N ASN A 496 4.42 -12.67 -20.74
CA ASN A 496 5.74 -13.31 -20.81
C ASN A 496 6.09 -13.72 -22.25
N LEU A 497 7.36 -13.52 -22.63
CA LEU A 497 7.85 -13.83 -23.98
C LEU A 497 8.16 -15.33 -24.17
N ASN A 498 8.54 -16.03 -23.09
CA ASN A 498 8.89 -17.44 -23.14
C ASN A 498 7.69 -18.29 -22.70
N SER A 499 6.94 -18.85 -23.66
CA SER A 499 5.78 -19.71 -23.45
C SER A 499 6.12 -21.20 -23.35
N ASP A 500 7.33 -21.59 -23.74
CA ASP A 500 7.68 -23.00 -23.95
C ASP A 500 8.08 -23.71 -22.65
N THR A 501 8.48 -22.92 -21.65
CA THR A 501 8.92 -23.40 -20.32
C THR A 501 7.99 -22.95 -19.19
N HIS A 502 7.09 -22.00 -19.44
CA HIS A 502 6.21 -21.41 -18.45
C HIS A 502 4.82 -21.12 -19.04
N PRO A 503 3.73 -21.34 -18.29
CA PRO A 503 2.39 -20.99 -18.75
C PRO A 503 2.28 -19.48 -19.07
N ARG A 504 1.35 -19.09 -19.94
CA ARG A 504 1.10 -17.68 -20.28
C ARG A 504 0.70 -16.89 -19.03
N VAL A 505 1.56 -15.98 -18.59
CA VAL A 505 1.36 -15.06 -17.45
C VAL A 505 1.16 -13.64 -17.99
N SER A 506 0.12 -12.97 -17.50
CA SER A 506 -0.06 -11.54 -17.75
C SER A 506 0.65 -10.72 -16.68
N PHE A 507 1.19 -9.57 -17.07
CA PHE A 507 1.67 -8.56 -16.15
C PHE A 507 1.09 -7.18 -16.51
N GLY A 508 0.95 -6.31 -15.51
CA GLY A 508 0.46 -4.94 -15.66
C GLY A 508 1.53 -3.91 -15.30
N LYS A 509 1.69 -2.87 -16.13
CA LYS A 509 2.55 -1.71 -15.90
C LYS A 509 1.70 -0.45 -16.05
N PRO A 510 1.65 0.49 -15.11
CA PRO A 510 0.70 1.59 -15.20
C PRO A 510 1.06 2.57 -16.30
N VAL A 511 0.07 3.40 -16.61
CA VAL A 511 0.21 4.52 -17.52
C VAL A 511 -0.25 5.77 -16.79
N THR A 512 0.54 6.83 -16.84
CA THR A 512 0.16 8.14 -16.30
C THR A 512 0.21 9.17 -17.40
N ILE A 513 -0.91 9.83 -17.66
CA ILE A 513 -1.02 11.03 -18.50
C ILE A 513 -1.32 12.18 -17.56
N GLU A 514 -0.38 13.10 -17.38
CA GLU A 514 -0.57 14.26 -16.51
C GLU A 514 -1.44 15.35 -17.14
N ASP A 515 -1.82 16.33 -16.33
CA ASP A 515 -2.77 17.39 -16.67
C ASP A 515 -2.41 18.15 -17.97
N GLY A 516 -3.44 18.52 -18.74
CA GLY A 516 -3.34 19.39 -19.91
C GLY A 516 -2.69 18.75 -21.15
N CYS A 517 -2.53 17.44 -21.19
CA CYS A 517 -1.92 16.77 -22.35
C CYS A 517 -2.88 16.67 -23.54
N TRP A 518 -2.34 16.85 -24.74
CA TRP A 518 -3.03 16.55 -26.00
C TRP A 518 -2.43 15.31 -26.66
N ILE A 519 -3.26 14.28 -26.82
CA ILE A 519 -2.85 13.01 -27.44
C ILE A 519 -3.51 12.95 -28.83
N GLY A 520 -2.70 12.99 -29.89
CA GLY A 520 -3.17 12.90 -31.27
C GLY A 520 -3.89 11.59 -31.58
N GLY A 521 -4.67 11.59 -32.66
CA GLY A 521 -5.40 10.39 -33.08
C GLY A 521 -4.47 9.22 -33.43
N ASN A 522 -4.94 7.99 -33.27
CA ASN A 522 -4.19 6.75 -33.53
C ASN A 522 -2.88 6.60 -32.73
N VAL A 523 -2.73 7.26 -31.57
CA VAL A 523 -1.56 7.08 -30.70
C VAL A 523 -1.70 5.80 -29.88
N THR A 524 -0.61 5.04 -29.76
CA THR A 524 -0.50 3.88 -28.86
C THR A 524 0.41 4.21 -27.68
N ILE A 525 -0.05 3.98 -26.46
CA ILE A 525 0.71 4.20 -25.22
C ILE A 525 0.91 2.86 -24.52
N LEU A 526 2.15 2.47 -24.31
CA LEU A 526 2.51 1.22 -23.65
C LEU A 526 2.68 1.40 -22.14
N GLY A 527 2.43 0.33 -21.38
CA GLY A 527 2.57 0.31 -19.93
C GLY A 527 3.98 0.64 -19.46
N GLY A 528 4.07 1.33 -18.32
CA GLY A 528 5.31 1.81 -17.72
C GLY A 528 5.73 3.18 -18.25
N VAL A 529 4.78 4.00 -18.70
CA VAL A 529 5.03 5.31 -19.29
C VAL A 529 4.32 6.40 -18.51
N LYS A 530 5.06 7.49 -18.26
CA LYS A 530 4.51 8.77 -17.86
C LYS A 530 4.63 9.81 -18.98
N ILE A 531 3.52 10.41 -19.36
CA ILE A 531 3.47 11.61 -20.22
C ILE A 531 3.31 12.82 -19.31
N GLY A 532 4.34 13.67 -19.28
CA GLY A 532 4.40 14.83 -18.40
C GLY A 532 3.44 15.94 -18.80
N ALA A 533 3.03 16.76 -17.83
CA ALA A 533 1.97 17.76 -17.98
C ALA A 533 2.16 18.70 -19.18
N SER A 534 1.03 19.10 -19.78
CA SER A 534 0.97 20.01 -20.94
C SER A 534 1.80 19.57 -22.15
N SER A 535 1.95 18.25 -22.35
CA SER A 535 2.67 17.71 -23.51
C SER A 535 1.72 17.35 -24.66
N THR A 536 2.25 17.41 -25.88
CA THR A 536 1.57 17.02 -27.11
C THR A 536 2.23 15.77 -27.70
N ILE A 537 1.42 14.74 -27.96
CA ILE A 537 1.85 13.55 -28.71
C ILE A 537 1.22 13.61 -30.10
N ALA A 538 2.03 13.66 -31.15
CA ALA A 538 1.52 13.71 -32.52
C ALA A 538 0.80 12.41 -32.90
N ALA A 539 -0.17 12.54 -33.82
CA ALA A 539 -0.97 11.43 -34.30
C ALA A 539 -0.12 10.25 -34.86
N GLY A 540 -0.60 9.03 -34.66
CA GLY A 540 0.06 7.79 -35.15
C GLY A 540 1.32 7.35 -34.39
N SER A 541 1.65 7.99 -33.26
CA SER A 541 2.87 7.69 -32.50
C SER A 541 2.73 6.47 -31.58
N VAL A 542 3.86 5.81 -31.26
CA VAL A 542 3.93 4.71 -30.27
C VAL A 542 4.82 5.14 -29.10
N VAL A 543 4.19 5.43 -27.96
CA VAL A 543 4.86 5.88 -26.74
C VAL A 543 5.27 4.67 -25.90
N ARG A 544 6.58 4.41 -25.85
CA ARG A 544 7.19 3.33 -25.04
C ARG A 544 8.14 3.83 -23.95
N SER A 545 8.28 5.14 -23.83
CA SER A 545 9.18 5.81 -22.89
C SER A 545 8.53 7.09 -22.39
N ASP A 546 8.88 7.50 -21.17
CA ASP A 546 8.39 8.74 -20.58
C ASP A 546 8.65 9.94 -21.47
N ILE A 547 7.68 10.86 -21.46
CA ILE A 547 7.75 12.14 -22.16
C ILE A 547 7.84 13.23 -21.09
N PRO A 548 8.91 14.04 -21.07
CA PRO A 548 9.02 15.17 -20.15
C PRO A 548 7.85 16.15 -20.32
N PRO A 549 7.43 16.89 -19.27
CA PRO A 549 6.41 17.92 -19.38
C PRO A 549 6.72 18.95 -20.48
N ARG A 550 5.67 19.58 -21.02
CA ARG A 550 5.75 20.63 -22.06
C ARG A 550 6.51 20.21 -23.31
N SER A 551 6.45 18.93 -23.69
CA SER A 551 7.14 18.42 -24.87
C SER A 551 6.17 18.21 -26.04
N VAL A 552 6.67 18.38 -27.26
CA VAL A 552 6.05 17.81 -28.47
C VAL A 552 6.82 16.56 -28.84
N ALA A 553 6.16 15.40 -28.86
CA ALA A 553 6.76 14.12 -29.23
C ALA A 553 6.03 13.45 -30.39
N ALA A 554 6.77 12.79 -31.28
CA ALA A 554 6.19 12.00 -32.36
C ALA A 554 7.05 10.78 -32.73
N GLY A 555 6.44 9.83 -33.45
CA GLY A 555 7.13 8.71 -34.09
C GLY A 555 6.83 7.35 -33.50
N VAL A 556 7.44 6.32 -34.09
CA VAL A 556 7.34 4.91 -33.68
C VAL A 556 8.76 4.34 -33.57
N PRO A 557 9.39 4.36 -32.38
CA PRO A 557 8.85 4.87 -31.11
C PRO A 557 8.88 6.39 -31.00
N ALA A 558 7.97 6.95 -30.21
CA ALA A 558 7.85 8.39 -30.00
C ALA A 558 9.12 8.95 -29.35
N ARG A 559 9.58 10.10 -29.84
CA ARG A 559 10.72 10.86 -29.30
C ARG A 559 10.33 12.32 -29.18
N VAL A 560 10.89 13.01 -28.18
CA VAL A 560 10.75 14.46 -28.03
C VAL A 560 11.40 15.12 -29.24
N ILE A 561 10.60 15.86 -30.00
CA ILE A 561 11.07 16.64 -31.16
C ILE A 561 11.50 18.04 -30.68
N ARG A 562 10.70 18.65 -29.80
CA ARG A 562 10.95 19.98 -29.23
C ARG A 562 10.20 20.19 -27.92
N GLN A 563 10.55 21.27 -27.23
CA GLN A 563 9.78 21.81 -26.10
C GLN A 563 8.77 22.86 -26.60
N ILE A 564 7.65 23.00 -25.89
CA ILE A 564 6.60 24.01 -26.13
C ILE A 564 7.04 25.33 -25.49
N ARG A 565 7.13 26.39 -26.29
CA ARG A 565 7.65 27.70 -25.85
C ARG A 565 6.64 28.42 -24.96
N PRO A 566 7.10 29.27 -24.02
CA PRO A 566 6.19 30.15 -23.26
C PRO A 566 5.40 31.06 -24.21
N GLY A 567 4.08 31.10 -24.08
CA GLY A 567 3.19 31.92 -24.92
C GLY A 567 2.86 31.33 -26.30
N GLU A 568 3.27 30.08 -26.58
CA GLU A 568 2.90 29.37 -27.79
C GLU A 568 1.48 28.82 -27.65
N GLU A 569 0.51 29.49 -28.28
CA GLU A 569 -0.91 29.13 -28.16
C GLU A 569 -1.31 28.00 -29.13
N HIS A 570 -0.74 27.95 -30.34
CA HIS A 570 -1.08 26.96 -31.37
C HIS A 570 0.12 26.58 -32.24
N ASP A 571 0.19 25.30 -32.68
CA ASP A 571 1.15 24.79 -33.68
C ASP A 571 0.71 25.13 -35.13
N ALA A 572 -0.51 25.65 -35.29
CA ALA A 572 -1.11 26.05 -36.56
C ALA A 572 -1.08 27.58 -36.72
N PHE A 573 -0.88 28.04 -37.96
CA PHE A 573 -0.95 29.47 -38.28
C PHE A 573 -2.32 30.03 -37.89
N PRO A 574 -2.38 31.20 -37.23
CA PRO A 574 -3.65 31.88 -36.97
C PRO A 574 -4.29 32.21 -38.32
N VAL A 575 -5.43 31.58 -38.58
CA VAL A 575 -6.28 31.91 -39.72
C VAL A 575 -7.26 32.98 -39.25
N ALA A 576 -7.12 34.18 -39.84
CA ALA A 576 -7.80 35.40 -39.38
C ALA A 576 -9.32 35.36 -39.49
N SER A 577 -9.89 34.38 -40.19
CA SER A 577 -11.32 34.11 -40.22
C SER A 577 -11.59 32.65 -40.56
N LEU A 578 -12.80 32.18 -40.22
CA LEU A 578 -13.27 30.84 -40.58
C LEU A 578 -13.25 30.63 -42.10
N HIS A 579 -13.53 31.69 -42.87
CA HIS A 579 -13.40 31.69 -44.34
C HIS A 579 -11.96 31.44 -44.80
N VAL A 580 -10.96 32.03 -44.16
CA VAL A 580 -9.53 31.77 -44.46
C VAL A 580 -9.15 30.34 -44.04
N ALA A 581 -9.70 29.84 -42.93
CA ALA A 581 -9.45 28.49 -42.43
C ALA A 581 -9.94 27.38 -43.38
N LEU A 582 -10.98 27.67 -44.16
CA LEU A 582 -11.63 26.74 -45.08
C LEU A 582 -11.01 26.75 -46.50
N GLN A 583 -10.02 27.61 -46.77
CA GLN A 583 -9.35 27.74 -48.08
C GLN A 583 -7.90 27.21 -48.14
N ILE A 584 -7.35 26.62 -47.08
CA ILE A 584 -5.90 26.36 -46.93
C ILE A 584 -5.43 25.13 -47.76
N PRO A 585 -4.16 24.95 -48.18
CA PRO A 585 -3.03 25.83 -48.55
C PRO A 585 -2.73 25.78 -50.07
N SER A 586 -1.76 26.58 -50.55
CA SER A 586 -1.28 26.69 -51.94
C SER A 586 -0.81 25.41 -52.65
N ASN A 587 -0.95 24.24 -52.03
CA ASN A 587 -0.42 22.97 -52.52
C ASN A 587 -1.52 22.03 -53.06
N HIS A 588 -2.81 22.29 -52.80
CA HIS A 588 -3.94 21.39 -53.14
C HIS A 588 -5.16 22.11 -53.78
N GLY A 589 -4.95 23.13 -54.62
CA GLY A 589 -5.95 23.56 -55.61
C GLY A 589 -7.16 24.41 -55.15
N GLY A 590 -7.20 24.90 -53.91
CA GLY A 590 -8.11 25.99 -53.49
C GLY A 590 -9.63 25.78 -53.72
N VAL A 591 -10.38 26.89 -53.63
CA VAL A 591 -11.86 27.00 -53.65
C VAL A 591 -12.51 26.47 -54.95
N GLU A 592 -11.70 26.25 -55.99
CA GLU A 592 -12.13 25.77 -57.31
C GLU A 592 -12.51 24.28 -57.32
N HIS A 593 -12.19 23.52 -56.27
CA HIS A 593 -12.52 22.09 -56.16
C HIS A 593 -13.69 21.75 -55.23
N MET A 594 -14.33 22.74 -54.58
CA MET A 594 -15.54 22.49 -53.79
C MET A 594 -16.75 22.32 -54.71
N ASN A 595 -17.39 21.14 -54.65
CA ASN A 595 -18.66 20.92 -55.34
C ASN A 595 -19.81 21.70 -54.65
N GLU A 596 -20.88 21.96 -55.40
CA GLU A 596 -22.06 22.71 -54.95
C GLU A 596 -22.63 22.19 -53.62
N ALA A 597 -22.67 20.86 -53.45
CA ALA A 597 -23.23 20.24 -52.25
C ALA A 597 -22.38 20.50 -51.00
N THR A 598 -21.05 20.59 -51.14
CA THR A 598 -20.15 20.98 -50.06
C THR A 598 -20.29 22.48 -49.73
N ARG A 599 -20.51 23.34 -50.74
CA ARG A 599 -20.77 24.77 -50.50
C ARG A 599 -22.09 25.01 -49.76
N VAL A 600 -23.19 24.41 -50.22
CA VAL A 600 -24.50 24.55 -49.55
C VAL A 600 -24.45 24.09 -48.10
N ARG A 601 -23.78 22.96 -47.80
CA ARG A 601 -23.61 22.49 -46.42
C ARG A 601 -22.74 23.42 -45.58
N LEU A 602 -21.79 24.12 -46.20
CA LEU A 602 -20.94 25.08 -45.54
C LEU A 602 -21.70 26.37 -45.24
N ASP A 603 -22.49 26.85 -46.19
CA ASP A 603 -23.36 28.03 -46.05
C ASP A 603 -24.47 27.77 -45.00
N ASP A 604 -25.09 26.57 -45.02
CA ASP A 604 -26.03 26.12 -43.99
C ASP A 604 -25.38 26.02 -42.60
N PHE A 605 -24.09 25.62 -42.54
CA PHE A 605 -23.34 25.51 -41.30
C PHE A 605 -22.94 26.88 -40.73
N LEU A 606 -22.60 27.84 -41.60
CA LEU A 606 -22.19 29.19 -41.21
C LEU A 606 -23.40 30.05 -40.81
N GLY A 607 -24.56 29.85 -41.44
CA GLY A 607 -25.80 30.60 -41.15
C GLY A 607 -25.68 32.11 -41.41
N GLU A 608 -26.81 32.81 -41.56
CA GLU A 608 -26.83 34.28 -41.57
C GLU A 608 -26.56 34.83 -40.16
N GLN A 609 -25.32 34.81 -39.68
CA GLN A 609 -24.88 35.67 -38.57
C GLN A 609 -23.47 36.22 -38.80
N ASP A 610 -23.41 37.56 -38.80
CA ASP A 610 -22.22 38.42 -38.89
C ASP A 610 -21.15 38.15 -37.82
#